data_AF-A0A534C7L4-F1
#
_entry.id   AF-A0A534C7L4-F1
#
_cell.length_a   1.000
_cell.length_b   1.000
_cell.length_c   1.000
_cell.angle_alpha   90.00
_cell.angle_beta   90.00
_cell.angle_gamma   90.00
#
_symmetry.space_group_name_H-M   'P 1'
#
loop_
_entity.id
_entity.type
_entity.pdbx_description
1 polymer ?
#
loop_
_entity_poly.entity_id
_entity_poly.type
_entity_poly.pdbx_seq_one_letter_code
_entity_poly.pdbx_strand_id
1 'polypeptide(L)'
;QRQFGSMQIFELSPQHRLIALGHATRATAGSRGKWLLSDYTESRFADDAVTTRPPGQRLLASKLTAGFLGLAVEDPKQLTSRALWRLINYYRSNALDTREYLFAFWSRIARTLAIAFSVLLAIPFVLGSLRSAGAGTRMMLGLILGISFFLLQRLIESGTIVFDLNPLVLAWLPTALLATVTVGLLARAR
;
A
#
# COMPACT_ATOMS: atom_id res chain seq x y z
N GLN A 1 -15.01 -4.95 21.04
CA GLN A 1 -13.94 -3.98 21.37
C GLN A 1 -12.62 -4.55 20.89
N ARG A 2 -11.75 -3.77 20.24
CA ARG A 2 -10.44 -4.26 19.79
C ARG A 2 -9.45 -4.21 20.96
N GLN A 3 -8.88 -5.36 21.31
CA GLN A 3 -7.84 -5.50 22.33
C GLN A 3 -6.52 -5.84 21.66
N PHE A 4 -5.44 -5.26 22.16
CA PHE A 4 -4.07 -5.52 21.72
C PHE A 4 -3.27 -6.02 22.93
N GLY A 5 -2.44 -7.04 22.71
CA GLY A 5 -1.52 -7.53 23.73
C GLY A 5 -0.20 -6.76 23.69
N SER A 6 0.43 -6.62 24.86
CA SER A 6 1.83 -6.19 25.00
C SER A 6 2.19 -4.90 24.27
N MET A 7 1.55 -3.78 24.66
CA MET A 7 1.83 -2.46 24.11
C MET A 7 3.02 -1.82 24.83
N GLN A 8 4.06 -1.43 24.08
CA GLN A 8 5.20 -0.65 24.59
C GLN A 8 5.07 0.81 24.17
N ILE A 9 5.37 1.72 25.08
CA ILE A 9 5.28 3.17 24.89
C ILE A 9 6.63 3.78 25.21
N PHE A 10 7.23 4.48 24.24
CA PHE A 10 8.48 5.19 24.40
C PHE A 10 8.19 6.70 24.39
N GLU A 11 8.58 7.39 25.47
CA GLU A 11 8.48 8.84 25.57
C GLU A 11 9.89 9.42 25.38
N LEU A 12 10.07 10.26 24.36
CA LEU A 12 11.33 10.89 23.99
C LEU A 12 11.29 12.39 24.30
N SER A 13 12.40 12.94 24.75
CA SER A 13 12.57 14.39 24.89
C SER A 13 12.68 15.07 23.52
N PRO A 14 12.54 16.41 23.44
CA PRO A 14 12.80 17.16 22.21
C PRO A 14 14.20 16.94 21.61
N GLN A 15 15.16 16.51 22.43
CA GLN A 15 16.54 16.18 22.04
C GLN A 15 16.71 14.69 21.68
N HIS A 16 15.62 13.95 21.44
CA HIS A 16 15.63 12.53 21.10
C HIS A 16 16.22 11.61 22.19
N ARG A 17 16.26 12.06 23.46
CA ARG A 17 16.68 11.21 24.59
C ARG A 17 15.46 10.51 25.18
N LEU A 18 15.59 9.22 25.51
CA LEU A 18 14.51 8.45 26.14
C LEU A 18 14.28 8.96 27.58
N ILE A 19 13.06 9.42 27.87
CA ILE A 19 12.67 9.94 29.19
C ILE A 19 11.73 8.99 29.93
N ALA A 20 10.94 8.18 29.23
CA ALA A 20 10.13 7.14 29.86
C ALA A 20 9.91 5.94 28.95
N LEU A 21 9.83 4.77 29.58
CA LEU A 21 9.44 3.51 28.96
C LEU A 21 8.22 2.95 29.70
N GLY A 22 7.14 2.73 28.97
CA GLY A 22 5.92 2.13 29.47
C GLY A 22 5.65 0.78 28.83
N HIS A 23 5.15 -0.18 29.61
CA HIS A 23 4.69 -1.48 29.13
C HIS A 23 3.31 -1.78 29.67
N ALA A 24 2.35 -2.08 28.79
CA ALA A 24 1.01 -2.55 29.14
C ALA A 24 0.80 -3.98 28.65
N THR A 25 0.38 -4.88 29.54
CA THR A 25 0.01 -6.25 29.17
C THR A 25 -1.20 -6.27 28.24
N ARG A 26 -2.17 -5.37 28.44
CA ARG A 26 -3.37 -5.28 27.61
C ARG A 26 -3.73 -3.83 27.31
N ALA A 27 -3.99 -3.53 26.05
CA ALA A 27 -4.48 -2.23 25.60
C ALA A 27 -5.86 -2.38 24.96
N THR A 28 -6.88 -1.74 25.56
CA THR A 28 -8.25 -1.72 25.04
C THR A 28 -8.54 -0.37 24.42
N ALA A 29 -8.95 -0.38 23.16
CA ALA A 29 -9.29 0.84 22.44
C ALA A 29 -10.69 1.34 22.85
N GLY A 30 -10.75 2.52 23.47
CA GLY A 30 -11.97 3.24 23.79
C GLY A 30 -12.47 4.13 22.66
N SER A 31 -13.56 4.86 22.90
CA SER A 31 -14.11 5.83 21.96
C SER A 31 -13.26 7.11 21.92
N ARG A 32 -13.08 7.70 20.72
CA ARG A 32 -12.35 8.97 20.46
C ARG A 32 -10.85 8.98 20.81
N GLY A 33 -10.10 7.91 20.49
CA GLY A 33 -8.63 7.90 20.64
C GLY A 33 -8.12 7.75 22.08
N LYS A 34 -9.01 7.38 23.01
CA LYS A 34 -8.63 7.04 24.38
C LYS A 34 -8.34 5.54 24.46
N TRP A 35 -7.18 5.20 25.02
CA TRP A 35 -6.75 3.84 25.24
C TRP A 35 -6.78 3.54 26.72
N LEU A 36 -7.42 2.43 27.09
CA LEU A 36 -7.35 1.90 28.45
C LEU A 36 -6.24 0.86 28.48
N LEU A 37 -5.14 1.20 29.15
CA LEU A 37 -4.02 0.31 29.39
C LEU A 37 -4.25 -0.41 30.71
N SER A 38 -4.26 -1.74 30.69
CA SER A 38 -4.33 -2.60 31.87
C SER A 38 -2.94 -3.16 32.17
N ASP A 39 -2.63 -3.27 33.45
CA ASP A 39 -1.33 -3.72 33.97
C ASP A 39 -0.17 -2.91 33.35
N TYR A 40 -0.33 -1.58 33.38
CA TYR A 40 0.65 -0.65 32.83
C TYR A 40 1.72 -0.33 33.86
N THR A 41 2.97 -0.69 33.54
CA THR A 41 4.17 -0.37 34.32
C THR A 41 4.96 0.69 33.55
N GLU A 42 5.41 1.74 34.24
CA GLU A 42 6.17 2.84 33.65
C GLU A 42 7.48 3.05 34.41
N SER A 43 8.59 3.03 33.69
CA SER A 43 9.92 3.41 34.19
C SER A 43 10.29 4.75 33.58
N ARG A 44 10.44 5.76 34.44
CA ARG A 44 10.88 7.10 34.04
C ARG A 44 12.35 7.25 34.37
N PHE A 45 13.13 7.68 33.39
CA PHE A 45 14.56 7.90 33.51
C PHE A 45 14.77 9.38 33.87
N ALA A 46 15.16 9.64 35.11
CA ALA A 46 15.73 10.92 35.52
C ALA A 46 17.26 10.84 35.41
N ASP A 47 17.95 11.99 35.46
CA ASP A 47 19.41 12.03 35.24
C ASP A 47 20.21 11.15 36.23
N ASP A 48 19.73 10.99 37.48
CA ASP A 48 20.42 10.23 38.53
C ASP A 48 19.65 9.01 39.06
N ALA A 49 18.41 8.77 38.60
CA ALA A 49 17.58 7.69 39.13
C ALA A 49 16.52 7.20 38.13
N VAL A 50 16.18 5.91 38.22
CA VAL A 50 15.05 5.32 37.52
C VAL A 50 13.90 5.13 38.50
N THR A 51 12.80 5.85 38.29
CA THR A 51 11.59 5.66 39.10
C THR A 51 10.61 4.78 38.34
N THR A 52 10.29 3.62 38.91
CA THR A 52 9.29 2.70 38.35
C THR A 52 7.98 2.84 39.11
N ARG A 53 6.88 3.04 38.39
CA ARG A 53 5.53 3.04 38.96
C ARG A 53 4.98 1.62 39.02
N PRO A 54 4.26 1.25 40.09
CA PRO A 54 3.62 -0.05 40.19
C PRO A 54 2.55 -0.21 39.09
N PRO A 55 2.27 -1.47 38.68
CA PRO A 55 1.32 -1.76 37.62
C PRO A 55 -0.08 -1.26 38.01
N GLY A 56 -0.71 -0.55 37.08
CA GLY A 56 -2.05 0.00 37.27
C GLY A 56 -2.81 0.20 35.97
N GLN A 57 -4.01 0.77 36.08
CA GLN A 57 -4.76 1.19 34.89
C GLN A 57 -4.37 2.61 34.49
N ARG A 58 -4.04 2.82 33.21
CA ARG A 58 -3.75 4.16 32.68
C ARG A 58 -4.63 4.44 31.47
N LEU A 59 -5.27 5.60 31.50
CA LEU A 59 -5.97 6.13 30.34
C LEU A 59 -4.99 6.96 29.50
N LEU A 60 -4.64 6.48 28.33
CA LEU A 60 -3.77 7.17 27.38
C LEU A 60 -4.62 7.88 26.32
N ALA A 61 -4.54 9.19 26.27
CA ALA A 61 -5.08 9.96 25.14
C ALA A 61 -4.04 9.96 24.02
N SER A 62 -4.34 9.28 22.91
CA SER A 62 -3.46 9.22 21.75
C SER A 62 -4.22 9.58 20.48
N LYS A 63 -3.54 10.24 19.54
CA LYS A 63 -4.08 10.46 18.19
C LYS A 63 -4.14 9.15 17.39
N LEU A 64 -3.40 8.12 17.81
CA LEU A 64 -3.38 6.80 17.20
C LEU A 64 -4.66 6.05 17.56
N THR A 65 -5.49 5.70 16.58
CA THR A 65 -6.73 4.92 16.80
C THR A 65 -6.46 3.44 16.54
N ALA A 66 -7.22 2.51 17.14
CA ALA A 66 -7.12 1.07 16.87
C ALA A 66 -7.34 0.65 15.42
N GLY A 67 -7.89 1.53 14.59
CA GLY A 67 -7.88 1.37 13.14
C GLY A 67 -6.47 1.43 12.56
N PHE A 68 -5.62 2.35 13.04
CA PHE A 68 -4.26 2.59 12.56
C PHE A 68 -3.28 1.47 12.93
N LEU A 69 -3.27 1.04 14.21
CA LEU A 69 -2.40 -0.06 14.68
C LEU A 69 -2.72 -1.39 13.98
N GLY A 70 -4.00 -1.65 13.67
CA GLY A 70 -4.40 -2.82 12.90
C GLY A 70 -4.08 -2.75 11.41
N LEU A 71 -3.68 -1.58 10.88
CA LEU A 71 -3.37 -1.35 9.47
C LEU A 71 -1.87 -1.14 9.22
N ALA A 72 -1.07 -0.91 10.26
CA ALA A 72 0.39 -0.85 10.19
C ALA A 72 1.07 -2.21 9.98
N VAL A 73 0.28 -3.30 9.92
CA VAL A 73 0.77 -4.69 9.85
C VAL A 73 0.47 -5.36 8.50
N GLU A 74 -0.30 -4.72 7.59
CA GLU A 74 -0.67 -5.33 6.30
C GLU A 74 -0.15 -4.53 5.10
N ASP A 75 0.49 -5.26 4.17
CA ASP A 75 0.99 -4.77 2.89
C ASP A 75 -0.15 -4.04 2.12
N PRO A 76 0.01 -2.77 1.71
CA PRO A 76 -1.04 -1.97 1.06
C PRO A 76 -1.69 -2.66 -0.14
N LYS A 77 -0.99 -3.59 -0.79
CA LYS A 77 -1.46 -4.38 -1.94
C LYS A 77 -2.56 -5.38 -1.60
N GLN A 78 -2.68 -5.79 -0.34
CA GLN A 78 -3.65 -6.79 0.13
C GLN A 78 -4.94 -6.15 0.65
N LEU A 79 -4.94 -4.83 0.89
CA LEU A 79 -6.11 -4.11 1.38
C LEU A 79 -7.24 -4.07 0.34
N THR A 80 -8.48 -4.16 0.82
CA THR A 80 -9.66 -3.93 -0.02
C THR A 80 -9.69 -2.49 -0.52
N SER A 81 -10.22 -2.25 -1.72
CA SER A 81 -10.25 -0.91 -2.33
C SER A 81 -10.95 0.15 -1.46
N ARG A 82 -11.95 -0.26 -0.66
CA ARG A 82 -12.63 0.62 0.32
C ARG A 82 -11.73 0.97 1.51
N ALA A 83 -10.93 0.02 2.00
CA ALA A 83 -9.97 0.27 3.07
C ALA A 83 -8.85 1.21 2.60
N LEU A 84 -8.38 1.03 1.36
CA LEU A 84 -7.35 1.85 0.73
C LEU A 84 -7.80 3.32 0.60
N TRP A 85 -9.04 3.58 0.16
CA TRP A 85 -9.61 4.93 0.12
C TRP A 85 -9.71 5.59 1.50
N ARG A 86 -10.14 4.83 2.51
CA ARG A 86 -10.23 5.34 3.89
C ARG A 86 -8.84 5.72 4.42
N LEU A 87 -7.82 4.94 4.07
CA LEU A 87 -6.45 5.16 4.48
C LEU A 87 -5.85 6.39 3.79
N ILE A 88 -6.07 6.55 2.48
CA ILE A 88 -5.67 7.75 1.72
C ILE A 88 -6.26 9.01 2.38
N ASN A 89 -7.56 9.00 2.71
CA ASN A 89 -8.20 10.15 3.34
C ASN A 89 -7.63 10.43 4.74
N TYR A 90 -7.30 9.39 5.50
CA TYR A 90 -6.66 9.52 6.82
C TYR A 90 -5.23 10.07 6.74
N TYR A 91 -4.39 9.55 5.83
CA TYR A 91 -3.03 10.06 5.66
C TYR A 91 -3.05 11.50 5.14
N ARG A 92 -3.97 11.83 4.22
CA ARG A 92 -4.19 13.21 3.73
C ARG A 92 -4.61 14.16 4.86
N SER A 93 -5.51 13.73 5.75
CA SER A 93 -5.94 14.58 6.88
C SER A 93 -4.85 14.81 7.93
N ASN A 94 -3.84 13.95 7.97
CA ASN A 94 -2.70 14.03 8.89
C ASN A 94 -1.42 14.58 8.22
N ALA A 95 -1.52 15.09 6.98
CA ALA A 95 -0.39 15.59 6.18
C ALA A 95 0.77 14.57 6.04
N LEU A 96 0.43 13.28 6.02
CA LEU A 96 1.36 12.17 5.82
C LEU A 96 1.44 11.79 4.33
N ASP A 97 2.52 11.12 3.92
CA ASP A 97 2.70 10.71 2.53
C ASP A 97 1.63 9.70 2.10
N THR A 98 0.92 10.01 1.02
CA THR A 98 -0.15 9.20 0.44
C THR A 98 0.23 8.57 -0.89
N ARG A 99 1.43 8.85 -1.41
CA ARG A 99 1.82 8.49 -2.79
C ARG A 99 1.77 6.99 -3.05
N GLU A 100 2.30 6.18 -2.14
CA GLU A 100 2.30 4.72 -2.27
C GLU A 100 0.88 4.14 -2.31
N TYR A 101 -0.01 4.65 -1.45
CA TYR A 101 -1.41 4.21 -1.40
C TYR A 101 -2.19 4.65 -2.64
N LEU A 102 -2.00 5.90 -3.10
CA LEU A 102 -2.60 6.38 -4.34
C LEU A 102 -2.12 5.55 -5.54
N PHE A 103 -0.82 5.28 -5.63
CA PHE A 103 -0.25 4.43 -6.66
C PHE A 103 -0.90 3.04 -6.66
N ALA A 104 -0.97 2.38 -5.49
CA ALA A 104 -1.57 1.06 -5.36
C ALA A 104 -3.05 1.04 -5.80
N PHE A 105 -3.81 2.08 -5.44
CA PHE A 105 -5.21 2.23 -5.84
C PHE A 105 -5.36 2.32 -7.37
N TRP A 106 -4.67 3.27 -7.99
CA TRP A 106 -4.78 3.54 -9.42
C TRP A 106 -4.20 2.41 -10.26
N SER A 107 -3.10 1.82 -9.81
CA SER A 107 -2.49 0.66 -10.46
C SER A 107 -3.44 -0.54 -10.45
N ARG A 108 -4.25 -0.73 -9.40
CA ARG A 108 -5.30 -1.76 -9.40
C ARG A 108 -6.35 -1.53 -10.48
N ILE A 109 -6.83 -0.30 -10.65
CA ILE A 109 -7.80 0.05 -11.72
C ILE A 109 -7.16 -0.14 -13.11
N ALA A 110 -5.95 0.38 -13.29
CA ALA A 110 -5.21 0.29 -14.54
C ALA A 110 -4.95 -1.18 -14.94
N ARG A 111 -4.65 -2.06 -13.98
CA ARG A 111 -4.52 -3.52 -14.20
C ARG A 111 -5.83 -4.16 -14.66
N THR A 112 -6.97 -3.81 -14.07
CA THR A 112 -8.27 -4.33 -14.50
C THR A 112 -8.57 -3.95 -15.95
N LEU A 113 -8.26 -2.71 -16.35
CA LEU A 113 -8.43 -2.27 -17.73
C LEU A 113 -7.40 -2.87 -18.69
N ALA A 114 -6.17 -3.13 -18.23
CA ALA A 114 -5.14 -3.76 -19.05
C ALA A 114 -5.59 -5.15 -19.55
N ILE A 115 -6.36 -5.91 -18.78
CA ILE A 115 -6.93 -7.20 -19.22
C ILE A 115 -7.79 -7.01 -20.48
N ALA A 116 -8.65 -5.99 -20.51
CA ALA A 116 -9.48 -5.70 -21.68
C ALA A 116 -8.63 -5.36 -22.90
N PHE A 117 -7.61 -4.51 -22.73
CA PHE A 117 -6.69 -4.16 -23.83
C PHE A 117 -5.85 -5.32 -24.32
N SER A 118 -5.45 -6.24 -23.44
CA SER A 118 -4.73 -7.47 -23.82
C SER A 118 -5.60 -8.38 -24.69
N VAL A 119 -6.90 -8.49 -24.39
CA VAL A 119 -7.84 -9.24 -25.24
C VAL A 119 -8.02 -8.55 -26.59
N LEU A 120 -8.19 -7.22 -26.61
CA LEU A 120 -8.29 -6.47 -27.87
C LEU A 120 -7.01 -6.57 -28.71
N LEU A 121 -5.84 -6.62 -28.06
CA LEU A 121 -4.55 -6.78 -28.71
C LEU A 121 -4.45 -8.12 -29.46
N ALA A 122 -5.14 -9.16 -29.00
CA ALA A 122 -5.15 -10.46 -29.67
C ALA A 122 -5.90 -10.44 -31.02
N ILE A 123 -6.87 -9.52 -31.20
CA ILE A 123 -7.70 -9.44 -32.41
C ILE A 123 -6.89 -9.24 -33.70
N PRO A 124 -6.01 -8.23 -33.83
CA PRO A 124 -5.22 -8.03 -35.05
C PRO A 124 -4.25 -9.17 -35.31
N PHE A 125 -3.79 -9.88 -34.27
CA PHE A 125 -2.96 -11.08 -34.45
C PHE A 125 -3.76 -12.25 -35.01
N VAL A 126 -4.98 -12.48 -34.52
CA VAL A 126 -5.84 -13.58 -35.01
C VAL A 126 -6.36 -13.31 -36.42
N LEU A 127 -6.80 -12.08 -36.70
CA LEU A 127 -7.47 -11.72 -37.95
C LEU A 127 -6.51 -11.22 -39.05
N GLY A 128 -5.36 -10.68 -38.68
CA GLY A 128 -4.41 -10.03 -39.59
C GLY A 128 -3.16 -10.87 -39.87
N SER A 129 -2.00 -10.34 -39.50
CA SER A 129 -0.67 -10.77 -39.95
C SER A 129 -0.29 -12.22 -39.63
N LEU A 130 -0.95 -12.87 -38.66
CA LEU A 130 -0.69 -14.27 -38.31
C LEU A 130 -1.75 -15.26 -38.83
N ARG A 131 -2.63 -14.85 -39.75
CA ARG A 131 -3.59 -15.77 -40.37
C ARG A 131 -2.90 -16.98 -41.01
N SER A 132 -1.72 -16.79 -41.62
CA SER A 132 -0.90 -17.85 -42.22
C SER A 132 0.05 -18.55 -41.24
N ALA A 133 0.26 -18.00 -40.05
CA ALA A 133 1.15 -18.58 -39.06
C ALA A 133 0.49 -19.74 -38.31
N GLY A 134 1.26 -20.81 -38.05
CA GLY A 134 0.79 -21.98 -37.31
C GLY A 134 0.38 -21.66 -35.87
N ALA A 135 -0.46 -22.53 -35.28
CA ALA A 135 -0.98 -22.34 -33.92
C ALA A 135 0.13 -22.14 -32.87
N GLY A 136 1.25 -22.86 -33.00
CA GLY A 136 2.40 -22.73 -32.09
C GLY A 136 3.05 -21.35 -32.12
N THR A 137 3.24 -20.76 -33.30
CA THR A 137 3.82 -19.41 -33.45
C THR A 137 2.94 -18.35 -32.79
N ARG A 138 1.61 -18.46 -32.93
CA ARG A 138 0.65 -17.56 -32.26
C ARG A 138 0.76 -17.66 -30.74
N MET A 139 0.89 -18.88 -30.21
CA MET A 139 1.02 -19.12 -28.78
C MET A 139 2.35 -18.56 -28.22
N MET A 140 3.46 -18.78 -28.93
CA MET A 140 4.77 -18.22 -28.53
C MET A 140 4.78 -16.69 -28.54
N LEU A 141 4.21 -16.05 -29.55
CA LEU A 141 4.11 -14.59 -29.60
C LEU A 141 3.24 -14.03 -28.48
N GLY A 142 2.10 -14.66 -28.21
CA GLY A 142 1.25 -14.29 -27.07
C GLY A 142 2.00 -14.37 -25.74
N LEU A 143 2.78 -15.44 -25.55
CA LEU A 143 3.61 -15.62 -24.36
C LEU A 143 4.70 -14.53 -24.25
N ILE A 144 5.45 -14.27 -25.33
CA ILE A 144 6.51 -13.25 -25.35
C ILE A 144 5.93 -11.87 -25.06
N LEU A 145 4.81 -11.50 -25.68
CA LEU A 145 4.14 -10.23 -25.44
C LEU A 145 3.63 -10.12 -24.00
N GLY A 146 3.02 -11.18 -23.48
CA GLY A 146 2.54 -11.23 -22.09
C GLY A 146 3.68 -11.06 -21.09
N ILE A 147 4.79 -11.79 -21.26
CA ILE A 147 5.97 -11.68 -20.40
C ILE A 147 6.60 -10.29 -20.53
N SER A 148 6.74 -9.76 -21.75
CA SER A 148 7.32 -8.44 -21.99
C SER A 148 6.50 -7.35 -21.30
N PHE A 149 5.17 -7.40 -21.42
CA PHE A 149 4.28 -6.48 -20.75
C PHE A 149 4.35 -6.61 -19.23
N PHE A 150 4.37 -7.84 -18.71
CA PHE A 150 4.51 -8.10 -17.27
C PHE A 150 5.82 -7.55 -16.70
N LEU A 151 6.94 -7.77 -17.38
CA LEU A 151 8.25 -7.27 -16.97
C LEU A 151 8.30 -5.74 -17.02
N LEU A 152 7.79 -5.14 -18.10
CA LEU A 152 7.73 -3.69 -18.25
C LEU A 152 6.88 -3.04 -17.15
N GLN A 153 5.73 -3.64 -16.83
CA GLN A 153 4.89 -3.19 -15.74
C GLN A 153 5.64 -3.29 -14.40
N ARG A 154 6.33 -4.40 -14.13
CA ARG A 154 7.04 -4.61 -12.86
C ARG A 154 8.24 -3.67 -12.69
N LEU A 155 8.96 -3.37 -13.77
CA LEU A 155 10.04 -2.38 -13.81
C LEU A 155 9.53 -0.97 -13.48
N ILE A 156 8.39 -0.58 -14.07
CA ILE A 156 7.77 0.72 -13.79
C ILE A 156 7.32 0.76 -12.33
N GLU A 157 6.63 -0.28 -11.84
CA GLU A 157 6.16 -0.37 -10.46
C GLU A 157 7.31 -0.27 -9.43
N SER A 158 8.44 -0.94 -9.66
CA SER A 158 9.60 -0.84 -8.75
C SER A 158 10.34 0.50 -8.85
N GLY A 159 10.38 1.10 -10.05
CA GLY A 159 10.99 2.43 -10.25
C GLY A 159 10.22 3.55 -9.57
N THR A 160 8.90 3.44 -9.45
CA THR A 160 8.01 4.46 -8.88
C THR A 160 8.44 4.96 -7.50
N ILE A 161 8.97 4.08 -6.65
CA ILE A 161 9.33 4.39 -5.27
C ILE A 161 10.52 5.37 -5.22
N VAL A 162 11.33 5.43 -6.28
CA VAL A 162 12.60 6.16 -6.31
C VAL A 162 12.47 7.56 -6.93
N PHE A 163 11.55 7.78 -7.88
CA PHE A 163 11.56 8.99 -8.73
C PHE A 163 10.67 10.17 -8.27
N ASP A 164 9.95 10.06 -7.15
CA ASP A 164 9.02 11.08 -6.61
C ASP A 164 7.97 11.63 -7.61
N LEU A 165 7.73 10.92 -8.72
CA LEU A 165 6.82 11.32 -9.79
C LEU A 165 5.34 11.16 -9.39
N ASN A 166 4.44 11.80 -10.16
CA ASN A 166 3.00 11.74 -9.91
C ASN A 166 2.49 10.28 -9.94
N PRO A 167 1.98 9.75 -8.81
CA PRO A 167 1.53 8.36 -8.68
C PRO A 167 0.47 7.95 -9.70
N LEU A 168 -0.41 8.87 -10.12
CA LEU A 168 -1.44 8.57 -11.11
C LEU A 168 -0.82 8.30 -12.47
N VAL A 169 0.09 9.17 -12.92
CA VAL A 169 0.70 9.06 -14.25
C VAL A 169 1.44 7.73 -14.36
N LEU A 170 2.23 7.39 -13.35
CA LEU A 170 3.01 6.15 -13.36
C LEU A 170 2.14 4.90 -13.26
N ALA A 171 1.05 4.95 -12.48
CA ALA A 171 0.12 3.82 -12.37
C ALA A 171 -0.54 3.48 -13.71
N TRP A 172 -0.83 4.49 -14.53
CA TRP A 172 -1.49 4.32 -15.83
C TRP A 172 -0.52 4.09 -16.99
N LEU A 173 0.77 4.41 -16.82
CA LEU A 173 1.76 4.36 -17.89
C LEU A 173 1.85 3.00 -18.62
N PRO A 174 1.89 1.84 -17.94
CA PRO A 174 1.91 0.55 -18.61
C PRO A 174 0.64 0.29 -19.41
N THR A 175 -0.53 0.53 -18.79
CA THR A 175 -1.84 0.32 -19.44
C THR A 175 -2.06 1.26 -20.62
N ALA A 176 -1.61 2.52 -20.52
CA ALA A 176 -1.68 3.49 -21.61
C ALA A 176 -0.82 3.04 -22.78
N LEU A 177 0.41 2.58 -22.53
CA LEU A 177 1.31 2.06 -23.56
C LEU A 177 0.71 0.84 -24.26
N LEU A 178 0.14 -0.10 -23.50
CA LEU A 178 -0.60 -1.24 -24.05
C LEU A 178 -1.77 -0.78 -24.93
N ALA A 179 -2.58 0.15 -24.44
CA ALA A 179 -3.72 0.68 -25.20
C ALA A 179 -3.27 1.34 -26.51
N THR A 180 -2.20 2.14 -26.49
CA THR A 180 -1.65 2.78 -27.70
C THR A 180 -1.19 1.74 -28.73
N VAL A 181 -0.48 0.69 -28.29
CA VAL A 181 -0.04 -0.40 -29.17
C VAL A 181 -1.24 -1.15 -29.75
N THR A 182 -2.22 -1.50 -28.91
CA THR A 182 -3.45 -2.20 -29.33
C THR A 182 -4.22 -1.41 -30.37
N VAL A 183 -4.47 -0.13 -30.12
CA VAL A 183 -5.21 0.76 -31.04
C VAL A 183 -4.42 0.95 -32.34
N GLY A 184 -3.10 1.14 -32.27
CA GLY A 184 -2.25 1.28 -33.46
C GLY A 184 -2.26 0.04 -34.35
N LEU A 185 -2.22 -1.15 -33.77
CA LEU A 185 -2.30 -2.41 -34.53
C LEU A 185 -3.69 -2.63 -35.13
N LEU A 186 -4.76 -2.30 -34.39
CA LEU A 186 -6.13 -2.38 -34.90
C LEU A 186 -6.36 -1.41 -36.06
N ALA A 187 -5.84 -0.18 -35.97
CA ALA A 187 -5.96 0.81 -37.04
C ALA A 187 -5.22 0.41 -38.32
N ARG A 188 -4.12 -0.35 -38.20
CA ARG A 188 -3.38 -0.90 -39.36
C ARG A 188 -3.99 -2.15 -39.96
N ALA A 189 -4.80 -2.89 -39.20
CA ALA A 189 -5.44 -4.13 -39.64
C ALA A 189 -6.78 -3.90 -40.36
N ARG A 190 -7.26 -2.66 -40.39
CA ARG A 190 -8.48 -2.21 -41.06
C ARG A 190 -8.14 -1.60 -42.41
#